data_AF-A0A2D8ASR3-F1
#
_entry.id   AF-A0A2D8ASR3-F1
#
_cell.length_a   1.000
_cell.length_b   1.000
_cell.length_c   1.000
_cell.angle_alpha   90.00
_cell.angle_beta   90.00
_cell.angle_gamma   90.00
#
_symmetry.space_group_name_H-M   'P 1'
#
loop_
_entity.id
_entity.type
_entity.pdbx_description
1 polymer ?
#
loop_
_entity_poly.entity_id
_entity_poly.type
_entity_poly.pdbx_seq_one_letter_code
_entity_poly.pdbx_strand_id
1 'polypeptide(L)'
;MWPTFTQISASRCLYGSGRSAECFELSFDTRSGSAITMKRSKGQRQGTRSILRRGRHDRGRVNISRIMHDYAEGDRVAIVLDGGQQMGMPHRRFQGRTGFIQGRQGKAWVVSVKDGNMKKTVVARPEHLRPLE
;
A
#
# COMPACT_ATOMS: atom_id res chain seq x y z
N MET A 1 -52.50 -22.75 48.93
CA MET A 1 -52.60 -22.00 47.67
C MET A 1 -51.61 -22.57 46.66
N TRP A 2 -51.99 -23.70 46.07
CA TRP A 2 -51.36 -24.47 44.97
C TRP A 2 -52.54 -25.22 44.30
N PRO A 3 -52.52 -25.73 43.05
CA PRO A 3 -51.37 -26.00 42.17
C PRO A 3 -51.57 -25.70 40.64
N THR A 4 -50.49 -25.87 39.88
CA THR A 4 -50.30 -26.26 38.46
C THR A 4 -51.49 -26.32 37.46
N PHE A 5 -51.30 -25.78 36.23
CA PHE A 5 -51.80 -26.39 34.98
C PHE A 5 -51.09 -25.74 33.75
N THR A 6 -50.23 -26.41 32.99
CA THR A 6 -50.48 -27.32 31.85
C THR A 6 -50.95 -26.61 30.56
N GLN A 7 -50.05 -26.55 29.56
CA GLN A 7 -50.22 -26.83 28.11
C GLN A 7 -51.37 -26.10 27.33
N ILE A 8 -51.19 -25.63 26.10
CA ILE A 8 -51.63 -26.33 24.88
C ILE A 8 -51.27 -25.51 23.62
N SER A 9 -50.79 -26.24 22.62
CA SER A 9 -50.64 -25.91 21.21
C SER A 9 -51.91 -25.39 20.53
N ALA A 10 -51.77 -24.41 19.64
CA ALA A 10 -52.73 -24.21 18.55
C ALA A 10 -52.01 -24.34 17.21
N SER A 11 -51.99 -25.56 16.69
CA SER A 11 -51.90 -25.84 15.27
C SER A 11 -53.25 -25.47 14.65
N ARG A 12 -53.27 -24.60 13.63
CA ARG A 12 -54.30 -24.70 12.59
C ARG A 12 -53.77 -24.21 11.25
N CYS A 13 -53.27 -25.17 10.48
CA CYS A 13 -53.41 -25.17 9.04
C CYS A 13 -54.90 -25.06 8.67
N LEU A 14 -55.22 -24.44 7.52
CA LEU A 14 -55.77 -25.12 6.34
C LEU A 14 -56.26 -24.07 5.31
N TYR A 15 -55.72 -24.18 4.09
CA TYR A 15 -56.36 -23.98 2.77
C TYR A 15 -56.89 -22.57 2.41
N GLY A 16 -56.64 -21.99 1.24
CA GLY A 16 -56.04 -22.50 0.00
C GLY A 16 -56.41 -21.58 -1.18
N SER A 17 -56.23 -22.14 -2.38
CA SER A 17 -56.71 -21.66 -3.69
C SER A 17 -56.05 -20.42 -4.30
N GLY A 18 -54.95 -20.68 -5.01
CA GLY A 18 -54.90 -20.53 -6.46
C GLY A 18 -55.41 -19.21 -7.06
N ARG A 19 -54.46 -18.37 -7.46
CA ARG A 19 -54.40 -17.79 -8.81
C ARG A 19 -52.99 -17.27 -9.03
N SER A 20 -52.27 -17.96 -9.91
CA SER A 20 -51.28 -17.42 -10.84
C SER A 20 -50.87 -15.97 -10.59
N ALA A 21 -49.96 -15.74 -9.64
CA ALA A 21 -48.98 -14.70 -9.85
C ALA A 21 -47.87 -15.41 -10.62
N GLU A 22 -47.84 -15.19 -11.92
CA GLU A 22 -46.61 -15.34 -12.69
C GLU A 22 -45.54 -14.57 -11.91
N CYS A 23 -44.71 -15.30 -11.17
CA CYS A 23 -43.37 -14.83 -10.83
C CYS A 23 -42.69 -14.72 -12.19
N PHE A 24 -42.84 -13.55 -12.80
CA PHE A 24 -41.94 -13.09 -13.82
C PHE A 24 -40.57 -13.18 -13.17
N GLU A 25 -39.85 -14.25 -13.49
CA GLU A 25 -38.41 -14.33 -13.35
C GLU A 25 -37.88 -13.05 -13.99
N LEU A 26 -37.68 -12.03 -13.15
CA LEU A 26 -36.69 -11.01 -13.44
C LEU A 26 -35.37 -11.78 -13.41
N SER A 27 -35.10 -12.41 -14.54
CA SER A 27 -33.77 -12.72 -15.01
C SER A 27 -33.03 -11.38 -14.94
N PHE A 28 -32.40 -11.12 -13.79
CA PHE A 28 -31.37 -10.12 -13.68
C PHE A 28 -30.27 -10.59 -14.61
N ASP A 29 -30.38 -10.18 -15.86
CA ASP A 29 -29.40 -10.46 -16.88
C ASP A 29 -28.10 -9.80 -16.42
N THR A 30 -27.18 -10.64 -15.94
CA THR A 30 -25.81 -10.26 -15.58
C THR A 30 -24.93 -10.02 -16.83
N ARG A 31 -25.51 -9.97 -18.03
CA ARG A 31 -24.79 -9.63 -19.27
C ARG A 31 -24.73 -8.13 -19.49
N SER A 32 -23.86 -7.49 -18.73
CA SER A 32 -22.91 -6.49 -19.24
C SER A 32 -22.11 -5.97 -18.04
N GLY A 33 -21.28 -6.86 -17.49
CA GLY A 33 -20.31 -6.55 -16.45
C GLY A 33 -19.22 -5.60 -16.93
N SER A 34 -19.56 -4.33 -17.12
CA SER A 34 -18.63 -3.21 -17.06
C SER A 34 -18.68 -2.67 -15.64
N ALA A 35 -18.01 -3.35 -14.69
CA ALA A 35 -17.71 -2.73 -13.42
C ALA A 35 -16.80 -1.53 -13.72
N ILE A 36 -17.32 -0.31 -13.61
CA ILE A 36 -16.51 0.91 -13.60
C ILE A 36 -15.74 0.91 -12.27
N THR A 37 -14.73 0.05 -12.15
CA THR A 37 -13.78 0.12 -11.06
C THR A 37 -13.01 1.41 -11.21
N MET A 38 -13.26 2.36 -10.30
CA MET A 38 -12.51 3.62 -10.26
C MET A 38 -11.01 3.34 -10.29
N LYS A 39 -10.37 3.81 -11.36
CA LYS A 39 -8.93 3.66 -11.54
C LYS A 39 -8.22 4.49 -10.46
N ARG A 40 -7.32 3.84 -9.72
CA ARG A 40 -6.48 4.54 -8.73
C ARG A 40 -5.71 5.67 -9.43
N SER A 41 -5.51 6.76 -8.72
CA SER A 41 -4.74 7.88 -9.24
C SER A 41 -3.27 7.48 -9.46
N LYS A 42 -2.55 8.24 -10.29
CA LYS A 42 -1.16 7.95 -10.71
C LYS A 42 -0.11 8.77 -9.97
N GLY A 43 -0.45 9.34 -8.81
CA GLY A 43 0.45 10.19 -8.04
C GLY A 43 1.71 9.48 -7.53
N GLN A 44 2.74 10.27 -7.20
CA GLN A 44 4.04 9.77 -6.72
C GLN A 44 3.93 9.00 -5.40
N ARG A 45 2.95 9.34 -4.55
CA ARG A 45 2.71 8.70 -3.24
C ARG A 45 1.63 7.61 -3.26
N GLN A 46 1.16 7.17 -4.42
CA GLN A 46 0.13 6.14 -4.51
C GLN A 46 0.64 4.78 -4.04
N GLY A 47 -0.13 4.11 -3.17
CA GLY A 47 0.23 2.79 -2.62
C GLY A 47 1.44 2.80 -1.66
N THR A 48 1.85 3.96 -1.15
CA THR A 48 3.07 4.08 -0.33
C THR A 48 2.85 3.95 1.18
N ARG A 49 1.60 3.73 1.62
CA ARG A 49 1.22 3.70 3.04
C ARG A 49 2.09 2.74 3.86
N SER A 50 2.43 1.55 3.33
CA SER A 50 3.29 0.59 4.03
C SER A 50 4.76 0.97 3.94
N ILE A 51 5.23 1.36 2.74
CA ILE A 51 6.65 1.65 2.46
C ILE A 51 7.16 2.85 3.27
N LEU A 52 6.38 3.93 3.35
CA LEU A 52 6.80 5.17 4.01
C LEU A 52 6.44 5.21 5.50
N ARG A 53 5.68 4.23 5.99
CA ARG A 53 5.26 4.19 7.40
C ARG A 53 6.43 3.74 8.26
N ARG A 54 6.78 4.58 9.24
CA ARG A 54 7.72 4.21 10.31
C ARG A 54 7.06 3.36 11.39
N GLY A 55 7.85 2.44 11.97
CA GLY A 55 7.48 1.67 13.15
C GLY A 55 7.15 2.57 14.34
N ARG A 56 6.41 2.09 15.33
CA ARG A 56 6.00 2.92 16.48
C ARG A 56 7.20 3.52 17.21
N HIS A 57 8.26 2.73 17.40
CA HIS A 57 9.50 3.13 18.09
C HIS A 57 10.41 4.01 17.24
N ASP A 58 10.40 3.84 15.91
CA ASP A 58 11.22 4.62 14.99
C ASP A 58 10.60 5.99 14.66
N ARG A 59 9.48 6.37 15.29
CA ARG A 59 8.87 7.68 15.14
C ARG A 59 9.66 8.71 15.94
N GLY A 60 10.08 9.78 15.27
CA GLY A 60 10.81 10.86 15.90
C GLY A 60 11.90 11.41 14.99
N ARG A 61 13.02 11.81 15.59
CA ARG A 61 14.20 12.34 14.89
C ARG A 61 14.90 11.22 14.11
N VAL A 62 15.46 11.58 12.96
CA VAL A 62 16.30 10.66 12.16
C VAL A 62 17.68 10.59 12.79
N ASN A 63 18.31 9.41 12.73
CA ASN A 63 19.65 9.17 13.25
C ASN A 63 20.68 10.11 12.61
N ILE A 64 21.47 10.80 13.44
CA ILE A 64 22.49 11.76 13.00
C ILE A 64 23.55 11.06 12.13
N SER A 65 23.92 9.83 12.49
CA SER A 65 24.92 9.03 11.75
C SER A 65 24.56 8.84 10.28
N ARG A 66 23.27 8.80 9.92
CA ARG A 66 22.84 8.68 8.52
C ARG A 66 23.04 9.99 7.75
N ILE A 67 22.87 11.12 8.41
CA ILE A 67 22.97 12.45 7.79
C ILE A 67 24.44 12.80 7.53
N MET A 68 25.31 12.46 8.47
CA MET A 68 26.75 12.76 8.43
C MET A 68 27.59 11.70 7.70
N HIS A 69 26.97 10.69 7.09
CA HIS A 69 27.72 9.66 6.38
C HIS A 69 28.24 10.21 5.06
N ASP A 70 29.56 10.34 4.97
CA ASP A 70 30.24 10.67 3.72
C ASP A 70 30.43 9.41 2.87
N TYR A 71 30.23 9.55 1.57
CA TYR A 71 30.39 8.47 0.61
C TYR A 71 31.47 8.85 -0.41
N ALA A 72 32.13 7.84 -0.97
CA ALA A 72 33.05 7.98 -2.09
C ALA A 72 32.38 7.61 -3.42
N GLU A 73 32.98 8.05 -4.52
CA GLU A 73 32.58 7.62 -5.86
C GLU A 73 32.89 6.13 -6.04
N GLY A 74 31.93 5.38 -6.58
CA GLY A 74 32.04 3.92 -6.72
C GLY A 74 31.50 3.12 -5.53
N ASP A 75 31.13 3.76 -4.41
CA ASP A 75 30.55 3.08 -3.27
C ASP A 75 29.20 2.43 -3.63
N ARG A 76 28.98 1.23 -3.08
CA ARG A 76 27.74 0.49 -3.23
C ARG A 76 26.74 0.91 -2.16
N VAL A 77 25.57 1.38 -2.60
CA VAL A 77 24.53 1.88 -1.70
C VAL A 77 23.16 1.32 -2.04
N ALA A 78 22.38 1.03 -1.01
CA ALA A 78 20.95 0.73 -1.12
C ALA A 78 20.11 1.98 -0.89
N ILE A 79 19.08 2.16 -1.72
CA ILE A 79 18.10 3.23 -1.57
C ILE A 79 16.97 2.75 -0.66
N VAL A 80 16.87 3.36 0.51
CA VAL A 80 15.84 3.06 1.51
C VAL A 80 15.12 4.37 1.87
N LEU A 81 13.87 4.49 1.44
CA LEU A 81 13.05 5.66 1.71
C LEU A 81 12.73 5.76 3.20
N ASP A 82 12.88 6.96 3.74
CA ASP A 82 12.49 7.28 5.11
C ASP A 82 11.37 8.32 5.06
N GLY A 83 10.14 7.93 5.40
CA GLY A 83 9.00 8.85 5.45
C GLY A 83 9.13 9.97 6.49
N GLY A 84 10.10 9.89 7.41
CA GLY A 84 10.42 10.96 8.34
C GLY A 84 11.04 12.19 7.68
N GLN A 85 11.75 12.02 6.56
CA GLN A 85 12.34 13.12 5.78
C GLN A 85 11.74 13.14 4.38
N GLN A 86 11.12 14.26 4.03
CA GLN A 86 10.43 14.39 2.74
C GLN A 86 11.34 14.98 1.65
N MET A 87 12.38 15.72 2.06
CA MET A 87 13.28 16.40 1.14
C MET A 87 14.29 15.41 0.55
N GLY A 88 14.60 15.54 -0.74
CA GLY A 88 15.57 14.68 -1.42
C GLY A 88 15.18 13.20 -1.49
N MET A 89 13.88 12.91 -1.29
CA MET A 89 13.33 11.57 -1.32
C MET A 89 13.18 11.07 -2.77
N PRO A 90 13.79 9.93 -3.13
CA PRO A 90 13.64 9.35 -4.46
C PRO A 90 12.23 8.76 -4.68
N HIS A 91 11.89 8.48 -5.93
CA HIS A 91 10.59 7.89 -6.26
C HIS A 91 10.43 6.47 -5.69
N ARG A 92 9.21 6.10 -5.27
CA ARG A 92 8.89 4.80 -4.64
C ARG A 92 9.36 3.56 -5.40
N ARG A 93 9.51 3.66 -6.73
CA ARG A 93 9.98 2.56 -7.58
C ARG A 93 11.40 2.09 -7.21
N PHE A 94 12.21 2.99 -6.68
CA PHE A 94 13.60 2.73 -6.34
C PHE A 94 13.80 2.23 -4.91
N GLN A 95 12.72 2.04 -4.15
CA GLN A 95 12.80 1.42 -2.82
C GLN A 95 13.48 0.05 -2.90
N GLY A 96 14.51 -0.15 -2.07
CA GLY A 96 15.24 -1.41 -1.97
C GLY A 96 16.13 -1.72 -3.18
N ARG A 97 16.35 -0.75 -4.07
CA ARG A 97 17.30 -0.91 -5.17
C ARG A 97 18.69 -0.53 -4.72
N THR A 98 19.67 -1.29 -5.19
CA THR A 98 21.09 -1.04 -4.98
C THR A 98 21.66 -0.34 -6.21
N GLY A 99 22.60 0.56 -5.99
CA GLY A 99 23.30 1.28 -7.03
C GLY A 99 24.71 1.67 -6.62
N PHE A 100 25.38 2.40 -7.52
CA PHE A 100 26.71 2.95 -7.30
C PHE A 100 26.68 4.46 -7.30
N ILE A 101 27.41 5.08 -6.39
CA ILE A 101 27.54 6.53 -6.33
C ILE A 101 28.42 7.01 -7.49
N GLN A 102 27.91 7.96 -8.26
CA GLN A 102 28.64 8.62 -9.35
C GLN A 102 29.29 9.93 -8.92
N GLY A 103 28.76 10.58 -7.88
CA GLY A 103 29.26 11.86 -7.40
C GLY A 103 28.27 12.57 -6.49
N ARG A 104 28.63 13.79 -6.08
CA ARG A 104 27.86 14.63 -5.16
C ARG A 104 27.17 15.78 -5.89
N GLN A 105 25.88 15.99 -5.62
CA GLN A 105 25.10 17.12 -6.09
C GLN A 105 24.56 17.94 -4.90
N GLY A 106 25.32 18.96 -4.50
CA GLY A 106 25.02 19.77 -3.31
C GLY A 106 25.04 18.92 -2.03
N LYS A 107 23.90 18.81 -1.34
CA LYS A 107 23.72 17.97 -0.14
C LYS A 107 23.30 16.53 -0.46
N ALA A 108 23.03 16.24 -1.73
CA ALA A 108 22.55 14.94 -2.19
C ALA A 108 23.64 14.21 -2.97
N TRP A 109 23.44 12.91 -3.14
CA TRP A 109 24.30 12.03 -3.91
C TRP A 109 23.58 11.57 -5.17
N VAL A 110 24.36 11.43 -6.24
CA VAL A 110 23.92 10.94 -7.53
C VAL A 110 24.20 9.45 -7.58
N VAL A 111 23.14 8.64 -7.61
CA VAL A 111 23.22 7.18 -7.58
C VAL A 111 22.78 6.61 -8.93
N SER A 112 23.61 5.77 -9.51
CA SER A 112 23.29 4.99 -10.71
C SER A 112 22.60 3.68 -10.30
N VAL A 113 21.36 3.52 -10.75
CA VAL A 113 20.50 2.38 -10.40
C VAL A 113 20.05 1.68 -11.67
N LYS A 114 20.00 0.35 -11.63
CA LYS A 114 19.46 -0.46 -12.73
C LYS A 114 17.98 -0.78 -12.45
N ASP A 115 17.08 -0.30 -13.31
CA ASP A 115 15.66 -0.62 -13.29
C ASP A 115 15.34 -1.55 -14.47
N GLY A 116 15.39 -2.86 -14.23
CA GLY A 116 15.30 -3.86 -15.29
C GLY A 116 16.52 -3.80 -16.22
N ASN A 117 16.31 -3.46 -17.49
CA ASN A 117 17.40 -3.31 -18.47
C ASN A 117 17.93 -1.86 -18.57
N MET A 118 17.24 -0.89 -17.97
CA MET A 118 17.56 0.53 -18.14
C MET A 118 18.40 1.04 -16.96
N LYS A 119 19.53 1.67 -17.26
CA LYS A 119 20.30 2.44 -16.28
C LYS A 119 19.62 3.79 -16.07
N LYS A 120 19.38 4.14 -14.81
CA LYS A 120 18.75 5.40 -14.41
C LYS A 120 19.59 6.07 -13.35
N THR A 121 19.57 7.39 -13.37
CA THR A 121 20.23 8.21 -12.36
C THR A 121 19.18 8.70 -11.36
N VAL A 122 19.48 8.51 -10.08
CA VAL A 122 18.61 8.90 -8.97
C VAL A 122 19.38 9.84 -8.06
N VAL A 123 18.79 11.00 -7.77
CA VAL A 123 19.34 11.95 -6.80
C VAL A 123 18.67 11.69 -5.46
N ALA A 124 19.45 11.34 -4.46
CA ALA A 124 18.95 11.04 -3.12
C ALA A 124 19.86 11.68 -2.07
N ARG A 125 19.25 12.21 -1.01
CA ARG A 125 20.01 12.68 0.15
C ARG A 125 20.49 11.51 1.02
N PRO A 126 21.52 11.69 1.86
CA PRO A 126 22.09 10.60 2.66
C PRO A 126 21.10 9.97 3.64
N GLU A 127 20.01 10.66 4.03
CA GLU A 127 18.98 10.06 4.89
C GLU A 127 18.28 8.85 4.25
N HIS A 128 18.29 8.76 2.92
CA HIS A 128 17.67 7.70 2.14
C HIS A 128 18.66 6.68 1.57
N LEU A 129 19.93 6.78 1.95
CA LEU A 129 20.98 5.89 1.50
C LEU A 129 21.45 5.00 2.65
N ARG A 130 21.79 3.77 2.31
CA ARG A 130 22.41 2.81 3.21
C ARG A 130 23.67 2.25 2.56
N PRO A 131 24.83 2.32 3.23
CA PRO A 131 26.00 1.62 2.75
C PRO A 131 25.74 0.11 2.76
N LEU A 132 26.23 -0.58 1.74
CA LEU A 132 26.33 -2.04 1.70
C LEU A 132 27.83 -2.34 1.63
N GLU A 133 28.36 -2.97 2.67
CA GLU A 133 29.73 -3.54 2.66
C GLU A 133 29.86 -4.64 1.58
#